data_AF-A0A966QQ77-F1
#
_entry.id   AF-A0A966QQ77-F1
#
_cell.length_a   1.000
_cell.length_b   1.000
_cell.length_c   1.000
_cell.angle_alpha   90.00
_cell.angle_beta   90.00
_cell.angle_gamma   90.00
#
_symmetry.space_group_name_H-M   'P 1'
#
loop_
_entity.id
_entity.type
_entity.pdbx_description
1 polymer ?
#
loop_
_entity_poly.entity_id
_entity_poly.type
_entity_poly.pdbx_seq_one_letter_code
_entity_poly.pdbx_strand_id
1 'polypeptide(L)'
;MNDRFRVMQRQPRRISITLSYHVHEALLSRSEEEGRSVSNLCAFLLEDALREPVRQFVVSGPTANNNIHSSNGAKPMQPMHMMRRGSF
;
A
#
# COMPACT_ATOMS: atom_id res chain seq x y z
N MET A 1 -24.18 10.49 -18.77
CA MET A 1 -23.66 10.36 -20.15
C MET A 1 -22.35 11.15 -20.30
N ASN A 2 -21.31 10.94 -19.48
CA ASN A 2 -20.01 11.66 -19.61
C ASN A 2 -18.77 10.87 -19.17
N ASP A 3 -18.90 9.62 -18.71
CA ASP A 3 -17.76 8.86 -18.14
C ASP A 3 -16.83 8.22 -19.19
N ARG A 4 -17.26 8.14 -20.45
CA ARG A 4 -16.49 7.51 -21.54
C ARG A 4 -15.34 8.39 -22.07
N PHE A 5 -15.34 9.70 -21.78
CA PHE A 5 -14.32 10.63 -22.26
C PHE A 5 -13.11 10.80 -21.32
N ARG A 6 -13.21 10.37 -20.05
CA ARG A 6 -12.09 10.52 -19.09
C ARG A 6 -10.91 9.58 -19.36
N VAL A 7 -11.15 8.48 -20.08
CA VAL A 7 -10.11 7.55 -20.53
C VAL A 7 -9.30 8.13 -21.69
N MET A 8 -9.89 9.05 -22.47
CA MET A 8 -9.30 9.63 -23.69
C MET A 8 -8.43 10.87 -23.42
N GLN A 9 -8.41 11.37 -22.17
CA GLN A 9 -7.61 12.51 -21.72
C GLN A 9 -6.68 12.13 -20.57
N ARG A 10 -5.77 11.17 -20.79
CA ARG A 10 -4.52 11.15 -20.01
C ARG A 10 -3.65 12.33 -20.47
N GLN A 11 -4.11 13.55 -20.17
CA GLN A 11 -3.34 14.75 -20.46
C GLN A 11 -2.04 14.68 -19.65
N PRO A 12 -0.87 14.80 -20.28
CA PRO A 12 0.38 14.90 -19.58
C PRO A 12 0.31 16.04 -18.57
N ARG A 13 0.52 15.73 -17.29
CA ARG A 13 0.63 16.74 -16.24
C ARG A 13 2.11 16.97 -15.95
N ARG A 14 2.57 18.20 -16.18
CA ARG A 14 3.94 18.61 -15.83
C ARG A 14 3.97 18.96 -14.34
N ILE A 15 4.86 18.29 -13.61
CA ILE A 15 5.17 18.59 -12.22
C ILE A 15 6.61 19.09 -12.13
N SER A 16 6.85 20.04 -11.23
CA SER A 16 8.18 20.50 -10.86
C SER A 16 8.40 20.16 -9.40
N ILE A 17 9.54 19.57 -9.07
CA ILE A 17 9.91 19.20 -7.70
C ILE A 17 11.35 19.66 -7.44
N THR A 18 11.64 19.99 -6.20
CA THR A 18 13.01 20.26 -5.75
C THR A 18 13.61 18.94 -5.25
N LEU A 19 14.78 18.57 -5.77
CA LEU A 19 15.53 17.40 -5.36
C LEU A 19 16.87 17.83 -4.77
N SER A 20 17.41 17.02 -3.86
CA SER A 20 18.81 17.18 -3.45
C SER A 20 19.74 16.93 -4.64
N TYR A 21 20.87 17.63 -4.67
CA TYR A 21 21.88 17.51 -5.75
C TYR A 21 22.27 16.05 -6.03
N HIS A 22 22.57 15.26 -5.00
CA HIS A 22 22.96 13.86 -5.16
C HIS A 22 21.91 12.99 -5.87
N VAL A 23 20.62 13.24 -5.60
CA VAL A 23 19.52 12.51 -6.26
C VAL A 23 19.41 12.93 -7.71
N HIS A 24 19.57 14.22 -8.02
CA HIS A 24 19.60 14.70 -9.40
C HIS A 24 20.72 14.06 -10.21
N GLU A 25 21.95 14.04 -9.68
CA GLU A 25 23.10 13.44 -10.36
C GLU A 25 22.93 11.95 -10.59
N ALA A 26 22.42 11.21 -9.59
CA ALA A 26 22.15 9.79 -9.71
C ALA A 26 21.10 9.50 -10.80
N LEU A 27 20.05 10.32 -10.90
CA LEU A 27 19.05 10.21 -11.96
C LEU A 27 19.64 10.52 -13.34
N LEU A 28 20.48 11.55 -13.44
CA LEU A 28 21.12 11.94 -14.69
C LEU A 28 22.05 10.82 -15.20
N SER A 29 23.00 10.38 -14.38
CA SER A 29 23.93 9.30 -14.71
C SER A 29 23.21 8.02 -15.11
N ARG A 30 22.20 7.60 -14.34
CA ARG A 30 21.41 6.41 -14.68
C ARG A 30 20.62 6.58 -15.99
N SER A 31 20.11 7.78 -16.27
CA SER A 31 19.39 8.03 -17.52
C SER A 31 20.28 7.94 -18.75
N GLU A 32 21.55 8.37 -18.63
CA GLU A 32 22.57 8.26 -19.67
C GLU A 32 22.97 6.79 -19.89
N GLU A 33 23.20 6.03 -18.82
CA GLU A 33 23.50 4.60 -18.86
C GLU A 33 22.37 3.78 -19.52
N GLU A 34 21.12 4.10 -19.21
CA GLU A 34 19.94 3.43 -19.79
C GLU A 34 19.55 3.98 -21.17
N GLY A 35 20.21 5.03 -21.67
CA GLY A 35 19.93 5.66 -22.96
C GLY A 35 18.53 6.27 -23.07
N ARG A 36 17.98 6.82 -21.98
CA ARG A 36 16.63 7.42 -21.94
C ARG A 36 16.65 8.80 -21.30
N SER A 37 15.62 9.61 -21.54
CA SER A 37 15.54 10.92 -20.89
C SER A 37 15.32 10.79 -19.39
N VAL A 38 15.87 11.73 -18.62
CA VAL A 38 15.63 11.84 -17.17
C VAL A 38 14.12 11.85 -16.85
N SER A 39 13.33 12.57 -17.64
CA SER A 39 11.86 12.61 -17.47
C SER A 39 11.19 11.25 -17.64
N ASN A 40 11.67 10.43 -18.58
CA ASN A 40 11.14 9.09 -18.81
C ASN A 40 11.54 8.14 -17.68
N LEU A 41 12.81 8.21 -17.23
CA LEU A 41 13.28 7.46 -16.07
C LEU A 41 12.47 7.82 -14.82
N CYS A 42 12.26 9.11 -14.55
CA CYS A 42 11.44 9.55 -13.42
C CYS A 42 10.01 9.04 -13.51
N ALA A 43 9.39 9.07 -14.70
CA ALA A 43 8.04 8.54 -14.89
C ALA A 43 7.99 7.04 -14.57
N PHE A 44 8.95 6.26 -15.07
CA PHE A 44 9.06 4.83 -14.78
C PHE A 44 9.21 4.56 -13.28
N LEU A 45 10.12 5.25 -12.60
CA LEU A 45 10.36 5.07 -11.16
C LEU A 45 9.15 5.47 -10.31
N LEU A 46 8.46 6.54 -10.68
CA LEU A 46 7.23 6.96 -10.00
C LEU A 46 6.10 5.95 -10.20
N GLU A 47 5.92 5.43 -11.42
CA GLU A 47 4.94 4.38 -11.68
C GLU A 47 5.25 3.10 -10.90
N ASP A 48 6.51 2.69 -10.87
CA ASP A 48 6.96 1.48 -10.16
C ASP A 48 6.74 1.60 -8.65
N ALA A 49 7.13 2.73 -8.05
CA ALA A 49 6.92 3.00 -6.63
C ALA A 49 5.44 3.04 -6.21
N LEU A 50 4.53 3.38 -7.13
CA LEU A 50 3.09 3.41 -6.89
C LEU A 50 2.39 2.07 -7.18
N ARG A 51 3.04 1.13 -7.89
CA ARG A 51 2.51 -0.22 -8.17
C ARG A 51 2.61 -1.13 -6.95
N GLU A 52 3.66 -1.00 -6.14
CA GLU A 52 3.73 -1.67 -4.85
C GLU A 52 2.69 -1.01 -3.92
N PRO A 53 1.76 -1.77 -3.30
CA PRO A 53 0.88 -1.20 -2.30
C PRO A 53 1.77 -0.62 -1.21
N VAL A 54 1.81 0.72 -1.13
CA VAL A 54 2.60 1.52 -0.19
C VAL A 54 2.86 0.70 1.05
N ARG A 55 4.08 0.15 1.18
CA ARG A 55 4.49 -0.45 2.45
C ARG A 55 4.26 0.65 3.44
N GLN A 56 3.20 0.50 4.25
CA GLN A 56 2.83 1.50 5.23
C GLN A 56 4.10 1.77 6.00
N PHE A 57 4.63 2.98 5.85
CA PHE A 57 5.70 3.46 6.69
C PHE A 57 5.10 3.48 8.09
N VAL A 58 5.22 2.36 8.79
CA VAL A 58 5.01 2.27 10.23
C VAL A 58 6.11 3.14 10.82
N VAL A 59 5.79 4.42 11.01
CA VAL A 59 6.46 5.28 11.96
C VAL A 59 6.30 4.56 13.30
N SER A 60 7.30 3.75 13.64
CA SER A 60 7.46 3.18 14.96
C SER A 60 7.84 4.34 15.87
N GLY A 61 6.83 5.09 16.32
CA GLY A 61 6.96 5.91 17.51
C GLY A 61 7.31 5.00 18.70
N PRO A 62 7.88 5.54 19.78
CA PRO A 62 8.26 4.74 20.93
C PRO A 62 7.02 4.03 21.47
N THR A 63 7.02 2.69 21.39
CA THR A 63 5.97 1.82 21.89
C THR A 63 5.86 2.01 23.40
N ALA A 64 4.96 2.90 23.83
CA ALA A 64 4.54 3.00 25.21
C ALA A 64 3.82 1.70 25.58
N ASN A 65 4.58 0.86 26.27
CA ASN A 65 4.20 -0.36 26.92
C ASN A 65 2.91 -0.16 27.74
N ASN A 66 1.86 -0.93 27.46
CA ASN A 66 0.79 -1.18 28.43
C ASN A 66 0.19 -2.56 28.17
N ASN A 67 0.96 -3.57 28.58
CA ASN A 67 0.42 -4.85 28.95
C ASN A 67 -0.05 -4.74 30.42
N ILE A 68 -1.36 -4.63 30.68
CA ILE A 68 -1.98 -4.91 32.00
C ILE A 68 -3.47 -5.28 31.81
N HIS A 69 -3.73 -6.56 32.06
CA HIS A 69 -4.85 -7.19 32.79
C HIS A 69 -6.29 -7.27 32.25
N SER A 70 -6.64 -8.52 31.89
CA SER A 70 -7.68 -9.37 32.48
C SER A 70 -9.13 -8.89 32.57
N SER A 71 -10.02 -9.59 31.84
CA SER A 71 -10.94 -10.53 32.50
C SER A 71 -11.63 -11.44 31.48
N ASN A 72 -11.47 -12.75 31.69
CA ASN A 72 -12.21 -13.80 31.04
C ASN A 72 -13.71 -13.67 31.33
N GLY A 73 -14.49 -13.25 30.33
CA GLY A 73 -15.95 -13.33 30.35
C GLY A 73 -16.40 -14.74 29.99
N ALA A 74 -16.67 -15.55 31.02
CA ALA A 74 -17.36 -16.82 30.91
C ALA A 74 -18.67 -16.68 30.12
N LYS A 75 -18.88 -17.55 29.12
CA LYS A 75 -20.21 -17.82 28.57
C LYS A 75 -20.59 -19.29 28.83
N PRO A 76 -21.81 -19.55 29.34
CA PRO A 76 -22.21 -20.83 29.90
C PRO A 76 -22.56 -21.89 28.83
N MET A 77 -22.38 -23.15 29.25
CA MET A 77 -22.75 -24.42 28.59
C MET A 77 -24.09 -24.35 27.84
N GLN A 78 -24.06 -24.78 26.57
CA GLN A 78 -25.27 -25.23 25.88
C GLN A 78 -25.58 -26.69 26.27
N PRO A 79 -26.84 -27.05 26.56
CA PRO A 79 -27.20 -28.42 26.89
C PRO A 79 -27.15 -29.31 25.64
N MET A 80 -26.32 -30.35 25.70
CA MET A 80 -26.36 -31.51 24.79
C MET A 80 -27.78 -32.10 24.78
N HIS A 81 -28.50 -31.99 23.66
CA HIS A 81 -29.67 -32.82 23.42
C HIS A 81 -29.22 -34.22 22.99
N MET A 82 -29.36 -35.17 23.90
CA MET A 82 -29.20 -36.60 23.64
C MET A 82 -30.29 -37.11 22.67
N MET A 83 -29.83 -37.89 21.70
CA MET A 83 -30.46 -39.06 21.06
C MET A 83 -31.99 -39.27 21.22
N ARG A 84 -32.68 -39.42 20.09
CA ARG A 84 -33.64 -40.53 19.92
C ARG A 84 -33.40 -41.29 18.62
N ARG A 85 -33.11 -42.58 18.80
CA ARG A 85 -33.19 -43.65 17.79
C ARG A 85 -34.66 -43.87 17.38
N GLY A 86 -34.85 -44.26 16.12
CA GLY A 86 -36.02 -44.95 15.57
C GLY A 86 -35.81 -45.03 14.05
N SER A 87 -35.46 -46.15 13.41
CA SER A 87 -36.18 -47.42 13.28
C SER A 87 -37.55 -47.20 12.62
N PHE A 88 -37.61 -47.17 11.29
CA PHE A 88 -37.99 -48.28 10.39
C PHE A 88 -37.59 -47.90 8.95
#